data_AF-A0A8H7IMT1-F1
#
_entry.id   AF-A0A8H7IMT1-F1
#
_cell.length_a   1.000
_cell.length_b   1.000
_cell.length_c   1.000
_cell.angle_alpha   90.00
_cell.angle_beta   90.00
_cell.angle_gamma   90.00
#
_symmetry.space_group_name_H-M   'P 1'
#
loop_
_entity.id
_entity.type
_entity.pdbx_description
1 polymer ?
#
loop_
_entity_poly.entity_id
_entity_poly.type
_entity_poly.pdbx_seq_one_letter_code
_entity_poly.pdbx_strand_id
1 'polypeptide(L)'
;MDRTYHRSTQPNADLIYFFQGDAIYYYGDRGPITMRPAMVYIDGDNKGDMVLSNSSSTQYQQLLWSKANLGPGDHQIVISNAGSGGQVMGLDYLVIESDHGFTSAGAGPAASSIPSEAIIVDDNDPNVITYIGWDKIVYVRSPSSINYLGSNLPSQPSRGRFFYYKNTMHRTNQPGSFLTFKFNGTAVWYIAGLFPDNGMMNITLDNESAVMINGSSGSNASLTQRIIWNATELPNREHTVVIKHQDIAGLHVTLDYFSVPQPASRASPPIPVIVGSTLGAAALLALSIVWYMLIRRRRTSNVTIDDQSNSNHLNEGPRPLFNPPIKPCLSHYHFNLIGDM
;
A
#
# COMPACT_ATOMS: atom_id res chain seq x y z
N MET A 1 -7.69 26.28 -13.35
CA MET A 1 -7.90 26.31 -11.88
C MET A 1 -9.27 25.75 -11.62
N ASP A 2 -9.30 24.68 -10.86
CA ASP A 2 -10.51 23.93 -10.56
C ASP A 2 -11.26 24.72 -9.49
N ARG A 3 -12.60 24.80 -9.57
CA ARG A 3 -13.43 25.65 -8.69
C ARG A 3 -13.63 25.04 -7.31
N THR A 4 -12.55 24.56 -6.69
CA THR A 4 -12.58 23.82 -5.42
C THR A 4 -11.99 24.66 -4.30
N TYR A 5 -12.63 24.66 -3.14
CA TYR A 5 -12.16 25.29 -1.92
C TYR A 5 -12.37 24.33 -0.76
N HIS A 6 -11.32 24.09 0.01
CA HIS A 6 -11.37 23.20 1.17
C HIS A 6 -11.42 24.03 2.44
N ARG A 7 -12.28 23.65 3.39
CA ARG A 7 -12.37 24.33 4.68
C ARG A 7 -12.68 23.38 5.82
N SER A 8 -12.27 23.76 7.01
CA SER A 8 -12.65 23.10 8.25
C SER A 8 -13.15 24.10 9.28
N THR A 9 -14.22 23.73 10.00
CA THR A 9 -14.71 24.43 11.20
C THR A 9 -14.41 23.69 12.50
N GLN A 10 -13.78 22.51 12.38
CA GLN A 10 -13.44 21.66 13.51
C GLN A 10 -12.11 22.13 14.09
N PRO A 11 -12.08 22.54 15.37
CA PRO A 11 -10.84 22.87 16.06
C PRO A 11 -9.86 21.73 15.97
N ASN A 12 -8.61 22.04 15.65
CA ASN A 12 -7.50 21.11 15.50
C ASN A 12 -7.68 20.06 14.40
N ALA A 13 -8.55 20.32 13.42
CA ALA A 13 -8.50 19.57 12.17
C ALA A 13 -7.21 19.90 11.43
N ASP A 14 -6.50 18.87 11.00
CA ASP A 14 -5.20 18.98 10.36
C ASP A 14 -5.31 18.61 8.87
N LEU A 15 -4.72 19.43 8.02
CA LEU A 15 -4.28 19.05 6.69
C LEU A 15 -2.81 18.64 6.81
N ILE A 16 -2.48 17.42 6.40
CA ILE A 16 -1.09 16.96 6.26
C ILE A 16 -0.81 16.78 4.78
N TYR A 17 0.26 17.42 4.29
CA TYR A 17 0.67 17.31 2.90
C TYR A 17 2.19 17.16 2.81
N PHE A 18 2.63 16.24 1.95
CA PHE A 18 4.05 15.99 1.70
C PHE A 18 4.42 16.46 0.31
N PHE A 19 5.62 17.03 0.18
CA PHE A 19 6.10 17.60 -1.08
C PHE A 19 7.61 17.49 -1.20
N GLN A 20 8.10 17.67 -2.43
CA GLN A 20 9.51 17.91 -2.71
C GLN A 20 9.67 19.30 -3.28
N GLY A 21 10.65 20.05 -2.79
CA GLY A 21 10.98 21.34 -3.35
C GLY A 21 11.52 22.34 -2.34
N ASP A 22 12.16 23.36 -2.88
CA ASP A 22 12.89 24.39 -2.15
C ASP A 22 12.00 25.39 -1.41
N ALA A 23 10.74 25.53 -1.83
CA ALA A 23 9.78 26.40 -1.18
C ALA A 23 8.32 25.91 -1.31
N ILE A 24 7.51 26.35 -0.35
CA ILE A 24 6.07 26.13 -0.34
C ILE A 24 5.31 27.39 0.08
N TYR A 25 4.16 27.60 -0.54
CA TYR A 25 3.28 28.74 -0.33
C TYR A 25 1.86 28.25 -0.10
N TYR A 26 1.26 28.69 1.01
CA TYR A 26 -0.10 28.38 1.40
C TYR A 26 -1.02 29.54 1.01
N TYR A 27 -1.92 29.28 0.05
CA TYR A 27 -2.96 30.22 -0.37
C TYR A 27 -4.33 29.81 0.16
N GLY A 28 -5.10 30.81 0.56
CA GLY A 28 -6.46 30.63 1.05
C GLY A 28 -7.21 31.95 1.13
N ASP A 29 -8.35 31.91 1.80
CA ASP A 29 -9.18 33.09 1.95
C ASP A 29 -8.78 33.89 3.18
N ARG A 30 -8.95 35.21 3.09
CA ARG A 30 -9.09 36.08 4.25
C ARG A 30 -10.53 36.55 4.34
N GLY A 31 -11.04 36.78 5.54
CA GLY A 31 -12.43 37.21 5.69
C GLY A 31 -12.83 37.62 7.10
N PRO A 32 -14.09 38.05 7.27
CA PRO A 32 -14.61 38.51 8.55
C PRO A 32 -14.67 37.40 9.62
N ILE A 33 -15.19 37.77 10.80
CA ILE A 33 -15.03 37.17 12.15
C ILE A 33 -14.97 35.63 12.30
N THR A 34 -15.41 34.89 11.29
CA THR A 34 -15.36 33.44 11.19
C THR A 34 -13.99 32.93 10.74
N MET A 35 -13.20 33.69 9.99
CA MET A 35 -11.81 33.33 9.61
C MET A 35 -10.86 33.53 10.77
N ARG A 36 -10.12 32.49 11.12
CA ARG A 36 -9.35 32.41 12.37
C ARG A 36 -8.01 31.75 12.14
N PRO A 37 -7.10 31.83 13.14
CA PRO A 37 -5.72 31.46 12.92
C PRO A 37 -5.59 30.01 12.49
N ALA A 38 -4.68 29.76 11.55
CA ALA A 38 -4.12 28.44 11.36
C ALA A 38 -2.78 28.36 12.11
N MET A 39 -2.39 27.16 12.54
CA MET A 39 -1.00 26.88 12.88
C MET A 39 -0.39 26.09 11.73
N VAL A 40 0.75 26.55 11.23
CA VAL A 40 1.48 25.88 10.15
C VAL A 40 2.77 25.30 10.71
N TYR A 41 3.03 24.03 10.43
CA TYR A 41 4.23 23.32 10.86
C TYR A 41 4.97 22.79 9.63
N ILE A 42 6.31 22.83 9.68
CA ILE A 42 7.18 22.24 8.65
C ILE A 42 8.10 21.21 9.28
N ASP A 43 8.18 20.04 8.65
CA ASP A 43 9.16 18.98 8.91
C ASP A 43 9.25 18.47 10.36
N GLY A 44 8.18 18.67 11.13
CA GLY A 44 8.12 18.33 12.55
C GLY A 44 8.68 19.39 13.49
N ASP A 45 8.97 20.61 13.02
CA ASP A 45 9.19 21.76 13.91
C ASP A 45 7.94 21.95 14.77
N ASN A 46 8.06 21.68 16.06
CA ASN A 46 6.95 21.67 16.99
C ASN A 46 6.50 23.06 17.45
N LYS A 47 7.25 24.10 17.12
CA LYS A 47 6.89 25.49 17.42
C LYS A 47 5.70 25.91 16.55
N GLY A 48 5.84 25.70 15.24
CA GLY A 48 4.90 26.16 14.22
C GLY A 48 4.74 27.67 14.15
N ASP A 49 4.14 28.13 13.07
CA ASP A 49 3.83 29.53 12.82
C ASP A 49 2.33 29.77 12.91
N MET A 50 1.93 30.82 13.65
CA MET A 50 0.54 31.26 13.69
C MET A 50 0.24 32.14 12.48
N VAL A 51 -0.77 31.75 11.70
CA VAL A 51 -1.16 32.40 10.45
C VAL A 51 -2.54 33.03 10.62
N LEU A 52 -2.62 34.35 10.55
CA LEU A 52 -3.88 35.10 10.70
C LEU A 52 -4.55 35.33 9.34
N SER A 53 -5.81 34.90 9.21
CA SER A 53 -6.63 35.08 8.00
C SER A 53 -7.80 36.05 8.20
N ASN A 54 -7.87 36.76 9.32
CA ASN A 54 -8.95 37.72 9.54
C ASN A 54 -8.78 38.99 8.67
N SER A 55 -9.89 39.47 8.13
CA SER A 55 -10.01 40.71 7.35
C SER A 55 -11.41 41.30 7.49
N SER A 56 -11.59 42.59 7.25
CA SER A 56 -12.91 43.25 7.29
C SER A 56 -13.81 42.86 6.12
N SER A 57 -13.24 42.33 5.05
CA SER A 57 -13.93 41.87 3.85
C SER A 57 -13.33 40.55 3.36
N THR A 58 -14.12 39.78 2.62
CA THR A 58 -13.65 38.52 2.03
C THR A 58 -12.68 38.82 0.88
N GLN A 59 -11.50 38.19 0.94
CA GLN A 59 -10.46 38.26 -0.08
C GLN A 59 -10.05 36.83 -0.42
N TYR A 60 -10.22 36.44 -1.68
CA TYR A 60 -9.89 35.10 -2.16
C TYR A 60 -8.43 35.01 -2.58
N GLN A 61 -7.85 33.80 -2.59
CA GLN A 61 -6.53 33.54 -3.18
C GLN A 61 -5.40 34.39 -2.59
N GLN A 62 -5.43 34.60 -1.27
CA GLN A 62 -4.42 35.37 -0.56
C GLN A 62 -3.28 34.45 -0.12
N LEU A 63 -2.04 34.92 -0.29
CA LEU A 63 -0.88 34.26 0.32
C LEU A 63 -1.00 34.41 1.84
N LEU A 64 -1.23 33.30 2.53
CA LEU A 64 -1.39 33.27 3.99
C LEU A 64 -0.06 32.99 4.69
N TRP A 65 0.76 32.12 4.12
CA TRP A 65 2.06 31.74 4.68
C TRP A 65 2.98 31.17 3.61
N SER A 66 4.29 31.27 3.81
CA SER A 66 5.29 30.69 2.93
C SER A 66 6.57 30.34 3.66
N LYS A 67 7.29 29.34 3.16
CA LYS A 67 8.65 29.02 3.58
C LYS A 67 9.49 28.67 2.37
N ALA A 68 10.69 29.24 2.34
CA ALA A 68 11.69 29.01 1.29
C ALA A 68 13.00 28.53 1.93
N ASN A 69 13.97 28.17 1.08
CA ASN A 69 15.26 27.59 1.46
C ASN A 69 15.10 26.29 2.26
N LEU A 70 14.10 25.49 1.90
CA LEU A 70 13.90 24.15 2.45
C LEU A 70 14.92 23.15 1.88
N GLY A 71 15.45 23.46 0.69
CA GLY A 71 16.27 22.55 -0.10
C GLY A 71 15.42 21.62 -0.96
N PRO A 72 16.02 20.85 -1.88
CA PRO A 72 15.28 20.03 -2.84
C PRO A 72 14.68 18.74 -2.22
N GLY A 73 14.67 18.63 -0.89
CA GLY A 73 14.35 17.41 -0.18
C GLY A 73 12.85 17.14 -0.03
N ASP A 74 12.54 16.07 0.69
CA ASP A 74 11.18 15.77 1.12
C ASP A 74 10.79 16.61 2.33
N HIS A 75 9.65 17.25 2.23
CA HIS A 75 9.10 18.11 3.25
C HIS A 75 7.67 17.72 3.62
N GLN A 76 7.29 18.05 4.85
CA GLN A 76 5.92 17.93 5.36
C GLN A 76 5.43 19.32 5.74
N ILE A 77 4.26 19.70 5.23
CA ILE A 77 3.48 20.80 5.79
C ILE A 77 2.28 20.25 6.55
N VAL A 78 2.06 20.78 7.75
CA VAL A 78 0.81 20.58 8.48
C VAL A 78 0.13 21.90 8.73
N ILE A 79 -1.12 22.03 8.26
CA ILE A 79 -1.96 23.20 8.48
C ILE A 79 -3.09 22.79 9.41
N SER A 80 -3.06 23.30 10.63
CA SER A 80 -4.04 22.99 11.66
C SER A 80 -5.00 24.15 11.89
N ASN A 81 -6.30 23.85 11.97
CA ASN A 81 -7.28 24.83 12.41
C ASN A 81 -7.03 25.18 13.88
N ALA A 82 -6.48 26.35 14.16
CA ALA A 82 -6.23 26.81 15.52
C ALA A 82 -7.41 27.60 16.10
N GLY A 83 -8.52 27.73 15.38
CA GLY A 83 -9.74 28.37 15.86
C GLY A 83 -10.57 27.51 16.84
N SER A 84 -11.50 28.15 17.54
CA SER A 84 -12.57 27.53 18.33
C SER A 84 -13.70 26.97 17.45
N GLY A 85 -14.63 26.21 18.03
CA GLY A 85 -15.73 25.58 17.27
C GLY A 85 -16.52 26.59 16.43
N GLY A 86 -16.72 26.28 15.14
CA GLY A 86 -17.41 27.17 14.19
C GLY A 86 -16.51 28.21 13.51
N GLN A 87 -15.23 28.27 13.89
CA GLN A 87 -14.22 29.10 13.25
C GLN A 87 -13.57 28.37 12.08
N VAL A 88 -13.43 29.08 10.96
CA VAL A 88 -13.04 28.52 9.67
C VAL A 88 -11.53 28.69 9.44
N MET A 89 -10.88 27.59 9.08
CA MET A 89 -9.61 27.55 8.35
C MET A 89 -9.91 27.10 6.92
N GLY A 90 -9.31 27.78 5.94
CA GLY A 90 -9.58 27.55 4.52
C GLY A 90 -8.31 27.41 3.71
N LEU A 91 -8.28 26.40 2.85
CA LEU A 91 -7.24 26.15 1.87
C LEU A 91 -7.85 26.28 0.48
N ASP A 92 -7.22 27.11 -0.35
CA ASP A 92 -7.47 27.11 -1.79
C ASP A 92 -6.47 26.18 -2.47
N TYR A 93 -5.19 26.58 -2.49
CA TYR A 93 -4.12 25.78 -3.09
C TYR A 93 -2.78 25.96 -2.40
N LEU A 94 -1.88 25.00 -2.64
CA LEU A 94 -0.47 25.08 -2.31
C LEU A 94 0.32 25.31 -3.59
N VAL A 95 1.32 26.19 -3.55
CA VAL A 95 2.34 26.30 -4.61
C VAL A 95 3.63 25.75 -4.05
N ILE A 96 4.29 24.88 -4.83
CA ILE A 96 5.58 24.30 -4.48
C ILE A 96 6.55 24.75 -5.56
N GLU A 97 7.66 25.34 -5.15
CA GLU A 97 8.77 25.66 -6.04
C GLU A 97 9.83 24.56 -5.89
N SER A 98 10.28 24.02 -7.02
CA SER A 98 11.33 23.02 -7.10
C SER A 98 12.14 23.26 -8.38
N ASP A 99 13.45 23.05 -8.31
CA ASP A 99 14.35 23.10 -9.47
C ASP A 99 14.32 21.80 -10.33
N HIS A 100 13.57 20.79 -9.90
CA HIS A 100 13.38 19.52 -10.59
C HIS A 100 11.90 19.09 -10.60
N GLY A 101 11.53 18.25 -11.58
CA GLY A 101 10.21 17.64 -11.58
C GLY A 101 10.06 16.68 -10.40
N PHE A 102 8.91 16.68 -9.73
CA PHE A 102 8.65 15.78 -8.61
C PHE A 102 7.25 15.17 -8.67
N THR A 103 7.11 14.04 -7.98
CA THR A 103 5.84 13.38 -7.67
C THR A 103 5.56 13.55 -6.20
N SER A 104 4.39 14.08 -5.82
CA SER A 104 3.99 14.21 -4.41
C SER A 104 4.04 12.84 -3.72
N ALA A 105 4.80 12.72 -2.63
CA ALA A 105 4.84 11.50 -1.83
C ALA A 105 3.52 11.35 -1.05
N GLY A 106 2.93 10.15 -1.05
CA GLY A 106 1.73 9.87 -0.25
C GLY A 106 1.99 9.56 1.22
N ALA A 107 3.26 9.48 1.64
CA ALA A 107 3.65 8.65 2.79
C ALA A 107 4.73 9.26 3.72
N GLY A 108 4.84 10.59 3.85
CA GLY A 108 5.72 11.19 4.86
C GLY A 108 6.84 12.11 4.33
N PRO A 109 7.46 12.91 5.20
CA PRO A 109 8.80 13.44 4.96
C PRO A 109 9.82 12.29 4.91
N ALA A 110 10.76 12.35 3.96
CA ALA A 110 11.70 11.28 3.59
C ALA A 110 11.06 10.06 2.89
N ALA A 111 9.83 10.17 2.38
CA ALA A 111 9.11 9.09 1.71
C ALA A 111 9.06 9.19 0.18
N SER A 112 9.91 9.99 -0.45
CA SER A 112 10.03 10.03 -1.92
C SER A 112 10.42 8.71 -2.57
N SER A 113 11.10 7.84 -1.83
CA SER A 113 11.36 6.47 -2.28
C SER A 113 10.10 5.60 -2.32
N ILE A 114 8.98 6.06 -1.75
CA ILE A 114 7.68 5.40 -1.77
C ILE A 114 6.92 5.85 -3.02
N PRO A 115 6.60 4.94 -3.96
CA PRO A 115 5.83 5.28 -5.15
C PRO A 115 4.47 5.88 -4.80
N SER A 116 3.97 6.80 -5.61
CA SER A 116 2.69 7.50 -5.39
C SER A 116 1.47 6.57 -5.32
N GLU A 117 1.58 5.39 -5.96
CA GLU A 117 0.58 4.34 -5.97
C GLU A 117 0.65 3.42 -4.76
N ALA A 118 1.68 3.51 -3.92
CA ALA A 118 1.77 2.70 -2.72
C ALA A 118 0.59 3.00 -1.78
N ILE A 119 0.05 1.95 -1.18
CA ILE A 119 -1.07 2.05 -0.25
C ILE A 119 -0.54 2.12 1.18
N ILE A 120 -1.27 2.84 2.04
CA ILE A 120 -1.01 2.89 3.48
C ILE A 120 -1.76 1.74 4.16
N VAL A 121 -1.04 0.98 4.97
CA VAL A 121 -1.58 0.00 5.92
C VAL A 121 -1.49 0.62 7.31
N ASP A 122 -2.66 1.02 7.81
CA ASP A 122 -2.88 1.62 9.13
C ASP A 122 -2.32 0.72 10.26
N ASP A 123 -1.66 1.31 11.26
CA ASP A 123 -1.17 0.58 12.44
C ASP A 123 -2.30 -0.12 13.22
N ASN A 124 -3.54 0.34 13.03
CA ASN A 124 -4.72 -0.24 13.63
C ASN A 124 -5.36 -1.39 12.84
N ASP A 125 -4.75 -1.90 11.76
CA ASP A 125 -5.32 -3.02 11.00
C ASP A 125 -4.98 -4.39 11.63
N PRO A 126 -5.92 -5.03 12.36
CA PRO A 126 -5.65 -6.29 13.06
C PRO A 126 -5.62 -7.50 12.11
N ASN A 127 -6.01 -7.34 10.84
CA ASN A 127 -6.03 -8.46 9.89
C ASN A 127 -4.63 -8.79 9.37
N VAL A 128 -3.74 -7.80 9.37
CA VAL A 128 -2.39 -7.90 8.80
C VAL A 128 -1.30 -7.59 9.82
N ILE A 129 -1.63 -6.93 10.95
CA ILE A 129 -0.69 -6.65 12.03
C ILE A 129 -1.11 -7.37 13.31
N THR A 130 -0.17 -8.09 13.93
CA THR A 130 -0.32 -8.70 15.26
C THR A 130 0.70 -8.11 16.21
N TYR A 131 0.27 -7.77 17.43
CA TYR A 131 1.10 -7.17 18.46
C TYR A 131 1.23 -8.07 19.69
N ILE A 132 2.46 -8.28 20.16
CA ILE A 132 2.76 -9.03 21.39
C ILE A 132 3.62 -8.15 22.31
N GLY A 133 3.07 -7.76 23.47
CA GLY A 133 3.76 -6.89 24.44
C GLY A 133 3.77 -5.40 24.07
N TRP A 134 2.91 -4.98 23.15
CA TRP A 134 2.69 -3.57 22.84
C TRP A 134 1.53 -2.99 23.65
N ASP A 135 1.53 -1.67 23.80
CA ASP A 135 0.46 -0.94 24.47
C ASP A 135 -0.88 -1.25 23.78
N LYS A 136 -1.88 -1.65 24.58
CA LYS A 136 -3.24 -1.94 24.07
C LYS A 136 -4.02 -0.70 23.66
N ILE A 137 -3.58 0.46 24.15
CA ILE A 137 -4.19 1.75 23.85
C ILE A 137 -3.34 2.39 22.77
N VAL A 138 -3.98 2.59 21.62
CA VAL A 138 -3.44 3.40 20.53
C VAL A 138 -3.21 4.81 21.05
N TYR A 139 -1.97 5.30 20.93
CA TYR A 139 -1.62 6.61 21.44
C TYR A 139 -2.22 7.70 20.55
N VAL A 140 -3.39 8.21 20.93
CA VAL A 140 -4.01 9.37 20.30
C VAL A 140 -3.52 10.62 21.03
N ARG A 141 -2.58 11.35 20.45
CA ARG A 141 -2.14 12.62 21.04
C ARG A 141 -3.15 13.71 20.71
N SER A 142 -4.15 13.85 21.59
CA SER A 142 -5.16 14.90 21.43
C SER A 142 -4.51 16.29 21.37
N PRO A 143 -4.98 17.17 20.47
CA PRO A 143 -4.48 18.53 20.33
C PRO A 143 -4.89 19.46 21.50
N SER A 144 -5.68 18.95 22.46
CA SER A 144 -6.00 19.63 23.72
C SER A 144 -4.78 19.89 24.63
N SER A 145 -3.58 19.43 24.25
CA SER A 145 -2.33 19.79 24.92
C SER A 145 -1.73 21.13 24.46
N ILE A 146 -2.32 21.80 23.45
CA ILE A 146 -2.08 23.23 23.26
C ILE A 146 -2.98 23.96 24.26
N ASN A 147 -2.45 24.19 25.45
CA ASN A 147 -2.94 25.28 26.28
C ASN A 147 -2.83 26.55 25.44
N TYR A 148 -3.98 27.05 24.98
CA TYR A 148 -4.15 28.38 24.46
C TYR A 148 -3.46 29.34 25.44
N LEU A 149 -2.42 30.02 24.97
CA LEU A 149 -1.60 30.92 25.78
C LEU A 149 -2.50 32.00 26.39
N GLY A 150 -2.68 31.93 27.72
CA GLY A 150 -3.61 32.80 28.42
C GLY A 150 -3.64 32.63 29.94
N SER A 151 -2.55 32.24 30.60
CA SER A 151 -2.33 32.55 32.02
C SER A 151 -0.91 32.16 32.47
N ASN A 152 -0.37 32.98 33.38
CA ASN A 152 0.96 32.90 33.95
C ASN A 152 1.22 31.55 34.67
N LEU A 153 1.79 30.57 33.97
CA LEU A 153 2.36 29.37 34.58
C LEU A 153 3.83 29.22 34.16
N PRO A 154 4.72 28.76 35.07
CA PRO A 154 6.12 28.56 34.77
C PRO A 154 6.27 27.49 33.69
N SER A 155 7.15 27.78 32.73
CA SER A 155 7.50 26.98 31.55
C SER A 155 7.49 25.46 31.80
N GLN A 156 6.43 24.78 31.38
CA GLN A 156 6.56 23.39 30.98
C GLN A 156 7.11 23.37 29.55
N PRO A 157 8.12 22.54 29.23
CA PRO A 157 8.52 22.35 27.84
C PRO A 157 7.32 21.77 27.11
N SER A 158 6.76 22.54 26.18
CA SER A 158 5.66 22.12 25.32
C SER A 158 6.06 20.81 24.65
N ARG A 159 5.58 19.66 25.16
CA ARG A 159 5.72 18.40 24.43
C ARG A 159 4.93 18.59 23.13
N GLY A 160 5.62 18.71 22.00
CA GLY A 160 5.09 19.17 20.70
C GLY A 160 3.88 18.40 20.16
N ARG A 161 3.14 19.00 19.21
CA ARG A 161 2.17 18.25 18.40
C ARG A 161 2.91 17.23 17.53
N PHE A 162 2.37 16.01 17.45
CA PHE A 162 2.87 14.94 16.61
C PHE A 162 1.79 14.60 15.59
N PHE A 163 2.17 14.51 14.32
CA PHE A 163 1.25 14.34 13.21
C PHE A 163 1.40 12.92 12.69
N TYR A 164 0.60 12.01 13.23
CA TYR A 164 0.57 10.61 12.80
C TYR A 164 -0.57 10.38 11.82
N TYR A 165 -0.47 9.32 11.02
CA TYR A 165 -1.57 8.91 10.18
C TYR A 165 -2.80 8.61 11.06
N LYS A 166 -3.94 9.21 10.71
CA LYS A 166 -5.18 9.18 11.52
C LYS A 166 -5.03 9.58 13.00
N ASN A 167 -3.95 10.29 13.36
CA ASN A 167 -3.61 10.66 14.74
C ASN A 167 -3.44 9.47 15.69
N THR A 168 -3.01 8.32 15.17
CA THR A 168 -2.78 7.09 15.94
C THR A 168 -1.32 6.66 15.91
N MET A 169 -0.88 5.98 16.95
CA MET A 169 0.42 5.32 16.98
C MET A 169 0.38 4.15 17.96
N HIS A 170 0.90 3.00 17.56
CA HIS A 170 1.22 1.91 18.46
C HIS A 170 2.65 2.02 18.97
N ARG A 171 2.88 1.59 20.22
CA ARG A 171 4.23 1.54 20.79
C ARG A 171 4.41 0.44 21.81
N THR A 172 5.67 0.13 22.12
CA THR A 172 6.07 -0.69 23.27
C THR A 172 7.28 -0.08 23.95
N ASN A 173 7.39 -0.26 25.27
CA ASN A 173 8.59 0.05 26.05
C ASN A 173 9.17 -1.18 26.77
N GLN A 174 8.73 -2.38 26.36
CA GLN A 174 9.05 -3.65 26.98
C GLN A 174 10.00 -4.45 26.07
N PRO A 175 11.26 -4.68 26.50
CA PRO A 175 12.22 -5.47 25.72
C PRO A 175 11.69 -6.85 25.38
N GLY A 176 11.97 -7.30 24.17
CA GLY A 176 11.49 -8.58 23.66
C GLY A 176 10.08 -8.56 23.07
N SER A 177 9.29 -7.50 23.31
CA SER A 177 8.00 -7.28 22.65
C SER A 177 8.19 -7.11 21.15
N PHE A 178 7.23 -7.60 20.37
CA PHE A 178 7.33 -7.58 18.92
C PHE A 178 5.97 -7.43 18.25
N LEU A 179 6.00 -6.91 17.03
CA LEU A 179 4.88 -7.00 16.12
C LEU A 179 5.23 -7.88 14.93
N THR A 180 4.21 -8.38 14.26
CA THR A 180 4.32 -9.11 13.00
C THR A 180 3.39 -8.46 11.99
N PHE A 181 3.91 -8.14 10.81
CA PHE A 181 3.17 -7.57 9.69
C PHE A 181 3.26 -8.49 8.47
N LYS A 182 2.12 -8.84 7.88
CA LYS A 182 2.04 -9.63 6.65
C LYS A 182 1.56 -8.80 5.47
N PHE A 183 2.22 -8.94 4.33
CA PHE A 183 1.82 -8.25 3.11
C PHE A 183 2.11 -9.07 1.86
N ASN A 184 1.38 -8.80 0.78
CA ASN A 184 1.70 -9.27 -0.57
C ASN A 184 2.24 -8.10 -1.39
N GLY A 185 3.43 -8.24 -1.97
CA GLY A 185 3.98 -7.18 -2.83
C GLY A 185 5.47 -7.32 -3.07
N THR A 186 6.04 -6.30 -3.70
CA THR A 186 7.46 -6.26 -4.09
C THR A 186 8.29 -5.26 -3.27
N ALA A 187 7.66 -4.60 -2.30
CA ALA A 187 8.33 -3.67 -1.40
C ALA A 187 7.51 -3.47 -0.11
N VAL A 188 8.17 -2.98 0.92
CA VAL A 188 7.57 -2.53 2.17
C VAL A 188 8.38 -1.38 2.75
N TRP A 189 7.67 -0.40 3.32
CA TRP A 189 8.25 0.68 4.11
C TRP A 189 7.62 0.69 5.49
N TYR A 190 8.46 0.77 6.51
CA TYR A 190 8.08 0.91 7.91
C TYR A 190 8.20 2.38 8.32
N ILE A 191 7.07 3.02 8.59
CA ILE A 191 7.00 4.43 8.95
C ILE A 191 6.68 4.57 10.44
N ALA A 192 7.49 5.36 11.15
CA ALA A 192 7.24 5.69 12.55
C ALA A 192 7.91 7.01 12.94
N GLY A 193 7.94 7.32 14.24
CA GLY A 193 8.71 8.44 14.74
C GLY A 193 10.14 8.07 15.14
N LEU A 194 11.07 9.03 15.00
CA LEU A 194 12.38 9.01 15.64
C LEU A 194 12.35 9.97 16.82
N PHE A 195 12.48 9.44 18.04
CA PHE A 195 12.38 10.21 19.28
C PHE A 195 13.63 10.07 20.14
N PRO A 196 13.95 11.06 20.99
CA PRO A 196 15.10 10.95 21.89
C PRO A 196 15.00 9.75 22.85
N ASP A 197 13.77 9.31 23.17
CA ASP A 197 13.44 8.20 24.06
C ASP A 197 13.06 6.90 23.35
N ASN A 198 13.33 6.80 22.05
CA ASN A 198 13.25 5.53 21.31
C ASN A 198 14.57 4.75 21.40
N GLY A 199 14.47 3.42 21.36
CA GLY A 199 15.59 2.49 21.48
C GLY A 199 15.86 1.66 20.23
N MET A 200 16.76 0.69 20.39
CA MET A 200 17.14 -0.29 19.38
C MET A 200 16.05 -1.33 19.11
N MET A 201 15.87 -1.67 17.83
CA MET A 201 14.94 -2.72 17.38
C MET A 201 15.61 -3.65 16.36
N ASN A 202 15.26 -4.94 16.42
CA ASN A 202 15.60 -5.88 15.36
C ASN A 202 14.43 -6.01 14.40
N ILE A 203 14.74 -5.98 13.11
CA ILE A 203 13.78 -6.18 12.02
C ILE A 203 14.21 -7.43 11.24
N THR A 204 13.28 -8.36 11.03
CA THR A 204 13.47 -9.49 10.10
C THR A 204 12.42 -9.44 9.01
N LEU A 205 12.80 -9.90 7.82
CA LEU A 205 11.91 -10.15 6.69
C LEU A 205 12.01 -11.65 6.36
N ASP A 206 10.88 -12.35 6.29
CA ASP A 206 10.78 -13.76 5.89
C ASP A 206 11.70 -14.73 6.66
N ASN A 207 11.90 -14.47 7.95
CA ASN A 207 12.81 -15.23 8.84
C ASN A 207 14.30 -15.16 8.45
N GLU A 208 14.69 -14.20 7.61
CA GLU A 208 16.10 -13.92 7.34
C GLU A 208 16.80 -13.29 8.55
N SER A 209 18.11 -13.06 8.42
CA SER A 209 18.93 -12.46 9.48
C SER A 209 18.40 -11.07 9.86
N ALA A 210 18.36 -10.82 11.17
CA ALA A 210 17.87 -9.57 11.69
C ALA A 210 18.81 -8.41 11.37
N VAL A 211 18.22 -7.28 10.97
CA VAL A 211 18.91 -5.99 10.90
C VAL A 211 18.57 -5.22 12.17
N MET A 212 19.59 -4.70 12.82
CA MET A 212 19.43 -3.87 14.01
C MET A 212 19.34 -2.40 13.61
N ILE A 213 18.26 -1.73 14.01
CA ILE A 213 17.96 -0.33 13.69
C ILE A 213 17.83 0.48 14.97
N ASN A 214 18.38 1.70 14.98
CA ASN A 214 18.22 2.65 16.07
C ASN A 214 16.99 3.53 15.82
N GLY A 215 15.99 3.46 16.69
CA GLY A 215 14.81 4.33 16.63
C GLY A 215 15.02 5.74 17.21
N SER A 216 16.19 6.03 17.78
CA SER A 216 16.50 7.32 18.38
C SER A 216 16.77 8.40 17.32
N SER A 217 16.31 9.62 17.58
CA SER A 217 16.66 10.78 16.74
C SER A 217 18.09 11.28 16.91
N GLY A 218 18.84 10.77 17.89
CA GLY A 218 20.21 11.20 18.20
C GLY A 218 20.33 12.66 18.65
N SER A 219 19.21 13.32 18.93
CA SER A 219 19.13 14.73 19.35
C SER A 219 17.94 14.91 20.31
N ASN A 220 17.67 16.14 20.74
CA ASN A 220 16.45 16.44 21.51
C ASN A 220 15.20 16.62 20.61
N ALA A 221 15.34 16.47 19.29
CA ALA A 221 14.25 16.62 18.36
C ALA A 221 13.37 15.37 18.32
N SER A 222 12.07 15.57 18.14
CA SER A 222 11.10 14.52 17.91
C SER A 222 10.62 14.59 16.47
N LEU A 223 10.99 13.61 15.65
CA LEU A 223 10.68 13.56 14.23
C LEU A 223 9.57 12.53 14.03
N THR A 224 8.49 12.90 13.35
CA THR A 224 7.36 12.01 13.09
C THR A 224 7.37 11.54 11.64
N GLN A 225 6.73 10.41 11.35
CA GLN A 225 6.51 9.90 9.98
C GLN A 225 7.79 9.76 9.15
N ARG A 226 8.83 9.15 9.72
CA ARG A 226 10.09 8.84 9.04
C ARG A 226 10.08 7.39 8.59
N ILE A 227 10.69 7.11 7.43
CA ILE A 227 11.06 5.73 7.07
C ILE A 227 12.13 5.26 8.05
N ILE A 228 11.78 4.29 8.88
CA ILE A 228 12.71 3.66 9.84
C ILE A 228 13.47 2.52 9.16
N TRP A 229 12.79 1.80 8.27
CA TRP A 229 13.34 0.70 7.50
C TRP A 229 12.50 0.45 6.25
N ASN A 230 13.12 -0.11 5.21
CA ASN A 230 12.42 -0.55 4.02
C ASN A 230 13.09 -1.79 3.42
N ALA A 231 12.35 -2.47 2.55
CA ALA A 231 12.87 -3.45 1.62
C ALA A 231 12.16 -3.27 0.29
N THR A 232 12.91 -3.30 -0.81
CA THR A 232 12.41 -3.14 -2.18
C THR A 232 12.91 -4.30 -3.04
N GLU A 233 12.44 -4.38 -4.28
CA GLU A 233 12.83 -5.44 -5.24
C GLU A 233 12.54 -6.87 -4.72
N LEU A 234 11.54 -7.01 -3.87
CA LEU A 234 11.10 -8.30 -3.34
C LEU A 234 10.33 -9.11 -4.41
N PRO A 235 10.41 -10.45 -4.40
CA PRO A 235 9.54 -11.28 -5.24
C PRO A 235 8.07 -11.01 -4.92
N ASN A 236 7.19 -10.90 -5.93
CA ASN A 236 5.76 -10.66 -5.67
C ASN A 236 5.06 -11.90 -5.05
N ARG A 237 5.08 -11.99 -3.72
CA ARG A 237 4.44 -13.05 -2.91
C ARG A 237 4.06 -12.52 -1.54
N GLU A 238 3.54 -13.40 -0.67
CA GLU A 238 3.38 -13.08 0.75
C GLU A 238 4.74 -12.98 1.43
N HIS A 239 4.91 -11.92 2.22
CA HIS A 239 6.05 -11.60 3.04
C HIS A 239 5.61 -11.39 4.49
N THR A 240 6.53 -11.63 5.42
CA THR A 240 6.32 -11.37 6.84
C THR A 240 7.46 -10.53 7.41
N VAL A 241 7.14 -9.37 7.95
CA VAL A 241 8.06 -8.52 8.71
C VAL A 241 7.84 -8.74 10.20
N VAL A 242 8.92 -8.89 10.97
CA VAL A 242 8.88 -8.88 12.44
C VAL A 242 9.72 -7.73 12.95
N ILE A 243 9.14 -6.88 13.79
CA ILE A 243 9.84 -5.77 14.45
C ILE A 243 9.83 -6.04 15.94
N LYS A 244 11.01 -6.17 16.54
CA LYS A 244 11.19 -6.56 17.94
C LYS A 244 12.01 -5.52 18.69
N HIS A 245 11.49 -5.07 19.84
CA HIS A 245 12.23 -4.22 20.78
C HIS A 245 13.42 -5.02 21.36
N GLN A 246 14.63 -4.50 21.22
CA GLN A 246 15.90 -5.16 21.58
C GLN A 246 16.78 -4.31 22.48
N ASP A 247 16.21 -3.28 23.10
CA ASP A 247 16.93 -2.37 23.98
C ASP A 247 16.52 -2.57 25.44
N ILE A 248 16.85 -1.62 26.30
CA ILE A 248 16.46 -1.59 27.71
C ILE A 248 15.00 -1.15 27.90
N ALA A 249 14.42 -1.57 29.02
CA ALA A 249 13.06 -1.16 29.39
C ALA A 249 12.97 0.36 29.61
N GLY A 250 11.85 0.93 29.19
CA GLY A 250 11.59 2.37 29.27
C GLY A 250 11.95 3.16 28.00
N LEU A 251 12.84 2.64 27.15
CA LEU A 251 12.97 3.12 25.77
C LEU A 251 11.86 2.56 24.89
N HIS A 252 11.45 3.30 23.87
CA HIS A 252 10.29 2.95 23.06
C HIS A 252 10.66 2.42 21.66
N VAL A 253 9.79 1.58 21.13
CA VAL A 253 9.67 1.29 19.69
C VAL A 253 8.24 1.64 19.31
N THR A 254 8.05 2.34 18.19
CA THR A 254 6.77 2.92 17.79
C THR A 254 6.44 2.55 16.35
N LEU A 255 5.17 2.46 15.99
CA LEU A 255 4.69 2.29 14.62
C LEU A 255 3.59 3.32 14.36
N ASP A 256 3.65 4.00 13.20
CA ASP A 256 2.57 4.85 12.69
C ASP A 256 1.81 4.12 11.58
N TYR A 257 2.50 3.63 10.55
CA TYR A 257 1.91 2.77 9.52
C TYR A 257 2.98 2.04 8.71
N PHE A 258 2.54 1.07 7.91
CA PHE A 258 3.32 0.52 6.82
C PHE A 258 2.84 1.08 5.49
N SER A 259 3.74 1.13 4.51
CA SER A 259 3.35 1.33 3.12
C SER A 259 3.82 0.14 2.29
N VAL A 260 3.01 -0.26 1.32
CA VAL A 260 3.29 -1.36 0.39
C VAL A 260 2.81 -0.98 -1.01
N PRO A 261 3.41 -1.51 -2.09
CA PRO A 261 2.91 -1.28 -3.44
C PRO A 261 1.44 -1.69 -3.55
N GLN A 262 0.67 -0.95 -4.36
CA GLN A 262 -0.68 -1.39 -4.70
C GLN A 262 -0.60 -2.81 -5.30
N PRO A 263 -1.45 -3.75 -4.86
CA PRO A 263 -1.55 -5.05 -5.53
C PRO A 263 -1.80 -4.79 -7.00
N ALA A 264 -0.98 -5.40 -7.88
CA ALA A 264 -1.20 -5.27 -9.31
C ALA A 264 -2.65 -5.65 -9.59
N SER A 265 -3.48 -4.66 -9.94
CA SER A 265 -4.83 -4.95 -10.40
C SER A 265 -4.67 -5.95 -11.53
N ARG A 266 -5.38 -7.09 -11.49
CA ARG A 266 -5.43 -7.98 -12.65
C ARG A 266 -5.95 -7.12 -13.79
N ALA A 267 -5.06 -6.66 -14.66
CA ALA A 267 -5.44 -5.94 -15.86
C ALA A 267 -6.49 -6.81 -16.53
N SER A 268 -7.72 -6.29 -16.66
CA SER A 268 -8.73 -6.96 -17.48
C SER A 268 -8.08 -7.14 -18.84
N PRO A 269 -8.05 -8.36 -19.42
CA PRO A 269 -7.48 -8.51 -20.75
C PRO A 269 -8.17 -7.49 -21.65
N PRO A 270 -7.42 -6.74 -22.48
CA PRO A 270 -8.03 -5.71 -23.28
C PRO A 270 -9.15 -6.36 -24.11
N ILE A 271 -10.32 -5.71 -24.14
CA ILE A 271 -11.54 -6.17 -24.82
C ILE A 271 -11.30 -6.75 -26.24
N PRO A 272 -10.27 -6.35 -27.04
CA PRO A 272 -10.00 -6.98 -28.34
C PRO A 272 -9.74 -8.49 -28.30
N VAL A 273 -9.24 -9.05 -27.19
CA VAL A 273 -8.91 -10.50 -27.10
C VAL A 273 -10.17 -11.38 -27.07
N ILE A 274 -11.27 -10.87 -26.52
CA ILE A 274 -12.57 -11.56 -26.45
C ILE A 274 -13.29 -11.51 -27.80
N VAL A 275 -13.14 -10.41 -28.54
CA VAL A 275 -13.75 -10.25 -29.88
C VAL A 275 -12.96 -11.00 -30.97
N GLY A 276 -11.62 -11.05 -30.88
CA GLY A 276 -10.79 -11.77 -31.85
C GLY A 276 -10.96 -13.29 -31.81
N SER A 277 -11.16 -13.86 -30.63
CA SER A 277 -11.34 -15.31 -30.45
C SER A 277 -12.70 -15.80 -30.94
N THR A 278 -13.76 -15.02 -30.76
CA THR A 278 -15.12 -15.36 -31.21
C THR A 278 -15.29 -15.22 -32.73
N LEU A 279 -14.74 -14.16 -33.33
CA LEU A 279 -14.77 -13.97 -34.79
C LEU A 279 -13.89 -14.97 -35.55
N GLY A 280 -12.73 -15.32 -34.99
CA GLY A 280 -11.83 -16.32 -35.60
C GLY A 280 -12.45 -17.71 -35.68
N ALA A 281 -13.14 -18.15 -34.63
CA ALA A 281 -13.83 -19.45 -34.61
C ALA A 281 -14.99 -19.50 -35.62
N ALA A 282 -15.78 -18.42 -35.73
CA ALA A 282 -16.87 -18.32 -36.70
C ALA A 282 -16.35 -18.35 -38.15
N ALA A 283 -15.24 -17.66 -38.45
CA ALA A 283 -14.63 -17.66 -39.78
C ALA A 283 -14.08 -19.06 -40.15
N LEU A 284 -13.42 -19.76 -39.22
CA LEU A 284 -12.93 -21.12 -39.46
C LEU A 284 -14.06 -22.13 -39.69
N LEU A 285 -15.19 -21.99 -38.98
CA LEU A 285 -16.39 -22.80 -39.22
C LEU A 285 -17.01 -22.52 -40.59
N ALA A 286 -17.12 -21.25 -40.99
CA ALA A 286 -17.64 -20.89 -42.30
C ALA A 286 -16.75 -21.44 -43.44
N LEU A 287 -15.42 -21.32 -43.32
CA LEU A 287 -14.48 -21.83 -44.30
C LEU A 287 -14.51 -23.35 -44.41
N SER A 288 -14.63 -24.06 -43.29
CA SER A 288 -14.75 -25.52 -43.28
C SER A 288 -16.07 -26.01 -43.89
N ILE A 289 -17.18 -25.29 -43.69
CA ILE A 289 -18.46 -25.57 -44.36
C ILE A 289 -18.35 -25.35 -45.88
N VAL A 290 -17.77 -24.23 -46.33
CA VAL A 290 -17.57 -23.95 -47.76
C VAL A 290 -16.67 -25.01 -48.40
N TRP A 291 -15.58 -25.38 -47.74
CA TRP A 291 -14.69 -26.44 -48.20
C TRP A 291 -15.40 -27.78 -48.35
N TYR A 292 -16.23 -28.15 -47.36
CA TYR A 292 -17.05 -29.36 -47.42
C TYR A 292 -18.03 -29.34 -48.60
N MET A 293 -18.69 -28.20 -48.87
CA MET A 293 -19.59 -28.05 -50.02
C MET A 293 -18.86 -28.21 -51.36
N LEU A 294 -17.63 -27.67 -51.48
CA LEU A 294 -16.82 -27.82 -52.69
C LEU A 294 -16.39 -29.27 -52.92
N ILE A 295 -16.02 -30.00 -51.88
CA ILE A 295 -15.72 -31.44 -51.97
C ILE A 295 -16.95 -32.23 -52.40
N ARG A 296 -18.11 -31.95 -51.78
CA ARG A 296 -19.36 -32.65 -52.11
C ARG A 296 -19.76 -32.42 -53.57
N ARG A 297 -19.64 -31.19 -54.06
CA ARG A 297 -19.97 -30.81 -55.44
C ARG A 297 -19.04 -31.49 -56.46
N ARG A 298 -17.76 -31.67 -56.13
CA ARG A 298 -16.80 -32.43 -56.95
C ARG A 298 -17.07 -33.94 -56.98
N ARG A 299 -17.62 -34.51 -55.89
CA ARG A 299 -18.00 -35.93 -55.85
C ARG A 299 -19.25 -36.24 -56.67
N THR A 300 -20.20 -35.32 -56.75
CA THR A 300 -21.40 -35.47 -57.60
C THR A 300 -21.13 -35.37 -59.10
N SER A 301 -19.97 -34.84 -59.51
CA SER A 301 -19.57 -34.75 -60.93
C SER A 301 -18.76 -35.96 -61.43
N ASN A 302 -18.42 -36.93 -60.57
CA ASN A 302 -17.61 -38.11 -60.93
C ASN A 302 -18.41 -39.43 -60.94
N VAL A 303 -19.75 -39.38 -60.94
CA VAL A 303 -20.62 -40.58 -61.02
C VAL A 303 -21.38 -40.57 -62.33
N THR A 304 -20.66 -40.79 -63.44
CA THR A 304 -21.22 -41.38 -64.67
C THR A 304 -20.04 -41.89 -65.50
N ILE A 305 -20.13 -43.13 -66.00
CA ILE A 305 -19.09 -43.92 -66.71
C ILE A 305 -18.18 -44.65 -65.69
N ASP A 306 -18.23 -45.96 -65.43
CA ASP A 306 -18.65 -47.12 -66.23
C ASP A 306 -19.39 -48.16 -65.36
N ASP A 307 -20.42 -48.78 -65.94
CA ASP A 307 -21.12 -49.95 -65.42
C ASP A 307 -21.20 -50.97 -66.56
N GLN A 308 -20.40 -52.05 -66.53
CA GLN A 308 -20.76 -53.38 -67.04
C GLN A 308 -19.60 -54.40 -66.98
N SER A 309 -20.00 -55.66 -66.73
CA SER A 309 -19.24 -56.93 -66.77
C SER A 309 -18.37 -57.20 -65.52
N ASN A 310 -18.60 -58.23 -64.70
CA ASN A 310 -18.90 -59.61 -65.08
C ASN A 310 -19.47 -60.39 -63.88
N SER A 311 -20.56 -61.12 -64.13
CA SER A 311 -21.08 -62.17 -63.28
C SER A 311 -20.18 -63.41 -63.33
N ASN A 312 -20.02 -64.15 -62.22
CA ASN A 312 -20.31 -65.60 -62.14
C ASN A 312 -19.86 -66.28 -60.83
N HIS A 313 -20.79 -67.11 -60.32
CA HIS A 313 -20.62 -68.44 -59.74
C HIS A 313 -20.16 -68.69 -58.27
N LEU A 314 -21.17 -69.02 -57.45
CA LEU A 314 -21.42 -70.24 -56.62
C LEU A 314 -20.34 -70.86 -55.70
N ASN A 315 -20.85 -71.15 -54.49
CA ASN A 315 -20.72 -72.37 -53.65
C ASN A 315 -19.79 -72.43 -52.41
N GLU A 316 -20.48 -72.61 -51.27
CA GLU A 316 -20.31 -73.56 -50.16
C GLU A 316 -18.99 -73.72 -49.37
N GLY A 317 -19.13 -73.78 -48.03
CA GLY A 317 -18.40 -74.73 -47.18
C GLY A 317 -17.61 -74.17 -45.98
N PRO A 318 -17.58 -74.83 -44.79
CA PRO A 318 -17.25 -74.20 -43.50
C PRO A 318 -15.84 -74.50 -42.90
N ARG A 319 -15.53 -73.77 -41.79
CA ARG A 319 -14.30 -73.65 -40.96
C ARG A 319 -13.73 -75.00 -40.42
N PRO A 320 -12.47 -75.09 -39.88
CA PRO A 320 -12.16 -74.65 -38.49
C PRO A 320 -10.70 -74.28 -38.08
N LEU A 321 -10.63 -73.51 -36.97
CA LEU A 321 -9.77 -73.52 -35.76
C LEU A 321 -8.25 -73.85 -35.80
N PHE A 322 -7.44 -73.06 -35.09
CA PHE A 322 -6.43 -73.53 -34.10
C PHE A 322 -5.94 -72.39 -33.17
N ASN A 323 -5.93 -72.67 -31.86
CA ASN A 323 -5.36 -71.92 -30.72
C ASN A 323 -4.10 -72.72 -30.24
N PRO A 324 -3.07 -72.23 -29.48
CA PRO A 324 -3.09 -72.27 -27.98
C PRO A 324 -2.00 -71.37 -27.28
N PRO A 325 -1.51 -71.60 -26.02
CA PRO A 325 -2.17 -71.64 -24.70
C PRO A 325 -1.49 -70.78 -23.58
N ILE A 326 -2.16 -70.74 -22.42
CA ILE A 326 -1.79 -70.21 -21.08
C ILE A 326 -1.02 -71.26 -20.24
N LYS A 327 -0.17 -70.88 -19.23
CA LYS A 327 0.01 -71.55 -17.90
C LYS A 327 1.02 -70.85 -16.91
N PRO A 328 1.11 -71.21 -15.59
CA PRO A 328 1.11 -70.28 -14.41
C PRO A 328 2.17 -70.59 -13.29
N CYS A 329 1.93 -70.14 -12.03
CA CYS A 329 2.44 -70.55 -10.67
C CYS A 329 3.32 -69.49 -9.93
N LEU A 330 3.41 -69.34 -8.59
CA LEU A 330 2.83 -69.95 -7.36
C LEU A 330 3.06 -68.98 -6.15
N SER A 331 2.56 -69.30 -4.94
CA SER A 331 2.72 -68.52 -3.68
C SER A 331 3.39 -69.31 -2.53
N HIS A 332 3.61 -68.61 -1.40
CA HIS A 332 3.90 -69.01 0.01
C HIS A 332 5.35 -69.12 0.52
N TYR A 333 5.65 -68.41 1.63
CA TYR A 333 6.06 -68.95 2.96
C TYR A 333 5.95 -67.87 4.08
N HIS A 334 5.52 -68.31 5.27
CA HIS A 334 5.43 -67.62 6.59
C HIS A 334 6.72 -67.81 7.42
N PHE A 335 7.04 -66.94 8.40
CA PHE A 335 7.37 -67.29 9.81
C PHE A 335 7.54 -66.06 10.74
N ASN A 336 7.52 -66.31 12.05
CA ASN A 336 6.99 -65.54 13.20
C ASN A 336 7.92 -64.57 13.99
N LEU A 337 7.24 -63.65 14.72
CA LEU A 337 7.42 -63.08 16.09
C LEU A 337 8.64 -63.41 16.97
N ILE A 338 9.20 -62.38 17.63
CA ILE A 338 9.59 -62.22 19.07
C ILE A 338 9.64 -60.67 19.32
N GLY A 339 9.17 -60.01 20.39
CA GLY A 339 8.56 -60.31 21.68
C GLY A 339 8.67 -59.03 22.55
N ASP A 340 7.63 -58.68 23.31
CA ASP A 340 7.59 -57.54 24.24
C ASP A 340 8.53 -57.70 25.44
N MET A 341 9.10 -56.58 25.90
CA MET A 341 9.18 -56.21 27.32
C MET A 341 9.31 -54.69 27.47
#